data_AF-A0A4P6MRT7-F1
#
_entry.id   AF-A0A4P6MRT7-F1
#
_cell.length_a   1.000
_cell.length_b   1.000
_cell.length_c   1.000
_cell.angle_alpha   90.00
_cell.angle_beta   90.00
_cell.angle_gamma   90.00
#
_symmetry.space_group_name_H-M   'P 1'
#
loop_
_entity.id
_entity.type
_entity.pdbx_description
1 polymer ?
#
loop_
_entity_poly.entity_id
_entity_poly.type
_entity_poly.pdbx_seq_one_letter_code
_entity_poly.pdbx_strand_id
1 'polypeptide(L)'
;MAHEVGDPPQRTPLSREMQDRLRHGIEDDPHKAYRTLVTSMVQHHWTEQQMREALLDPEHRGGWWYRRLAERNGGPAATGDLRYRIESARKFIAANPPVVDRQSASEKVAQIHASAEARPWKGRTGTTDRLVLDALCRLAQKAGGPVLRASLRQITEEAGLGSADTAHRATRRLIDAGWLKKTHDSTDTTGTGWTLRKPTEDTGTVVRLFSGAETVPISSAHDAFRRGALGGTGYRVLRLLLMTDDPASARVIAEALGVTDRTVRTRLGEMHGLGLVERLDDGTWRPLVTDAEGLARRLDAVAKFRRTAGRGEKVRERHDKAREMWLDWASDQRRSRLGVIAGGRPQGRPVKSNTQEQRRAAR
;
A
#
# COMPACT_ATOMS: atom_id res chain seq x y z
N MET A 1 -27.78 39.97 -22.59
CA MET A 1 -27.19 39.26 -21.43
C MET A 1 -25.86 38.69 -21.86
N ALA A 2 -24.79 39.46 -21.63
CA ALA A 2 -23.43 39.02 -21.92
C ALA A 2 -22.98 38.08 -20.80
N HIS A 3 -22.61 36.85 -21.16
CA HIS A 3 -21.96 35.93 -20.24
C HIS A 3 -20.59 36.50 -19.87
N GLU A 4 -20.39 36.79 -18.58
CA GLU A 4 -19.04 36.98 -18.02
C GLU A 4 -18.24 35.69 -18.27
N VAL A 5 -17.33 35.77 -19.23
CA VAL A 5 -16.24 34.81 -19.37
C VAL A 5 -15.29 35.14 -18.23
N GLY A 6 -15.44 34.41 -17.10
CA GLY A 6 -14.50 34.52 -15.99
C GLY A 6 -13.07 34.36 -16.48
N ASP A 7 -12.18 35.21 -15.95
CA ASP A 7 -10.75 35.19 -16.29
C ASP A 7 -10.20 33.76 -16.24
N PRO A 8 -9.44 33.31 -17.26
CA PRO A 8 -8.87 31.97 -17.25
C PRO A 8 -7.97 31.82 -16.01
N PRO A 9 -8.01 30.66 -15.33
CA PRO A 9 -7.21 30.44 -14.13
C PRO A 9 -5.74 30.72 -14.44
N GLN A 10 -5.11 31.58 -13.63
CA GLN A 10 -3.71 31.96 -13.80
C GLN A 10 -2.83 30.69 -13.76
N ARG A 11 -1.98 30.52 -14.77
CA ARG A 11 -1.12 29.33 -14.89
C ARG A 11 -0.25 29.19 -13.65
N THR A 12 -0.22 28.00 -13.06
CA THR A 12 0.75 27.71 -12.00
C THR A 12 2.06 27.27 -12.66
N PRO A 13 3.23 27.71 -12.17
CA PRO A 13 4.51 27.22 -12.68
C PRO A 13 4.62 25.70 -12.50
N LEU A 14 5.19 25.02 -13.50
CA LEU A 14 5.51 23.59 -13.41
C LEU A 14 6.50 23.35 -12.27
N SER A 15 6.52 22.14 -11.70
CA SER A 15 7.57 21.75 -10.74
C SER A 15 8.96 21.86 -11.37
N ARG A 16 9.99 22.09 -10.55
CA ARG A 16 11.39 22.21 -11.02
C ARG A 16 11.82 21.04 -11.90
N GLU A 17 11.49 19.81 -11.50
CA GLU A 17 11.77 18.61 -12.30
C GLU A 17 11.09 18.64 -13.67
N MET A 18 9.84 19.11 -13.75
CA MET A 18 9.11 19.19 -15.02
C MET A 18 9.58 20.35 -15.88
N GLN A 19 10.02 21.46 -15.27
CA GLN A 19 10.71 22.54 -15.99
C GLN A 19 12.02 22.05 -16.59
N ASP A 20 12.83 21.31 -15.83
CA ASP A 20 14.09 20.73 -16.30
C ASP A 20 13.84 19.76 -17.46
N ARG A 21 12.80 18.91 -17.36
CA ARG A 21 12.40 18.01 -18.46
C ARG A 21 11.89 18.74 -19.69
N LEU A 22 11.18 19.87 -19.51
CA LEU A 22 10.72 20.70 -20.62
C LEU A 22 11.91 21.34 -21.34
N ARG A 23 12.89 21.85 -20.59
CA ARG A 23 14.10 22.50 -21.12
C ARG A 23 15.06 21.50 -21.76
N HIS A 24 15.42 20.46 -21.03
CA HIS A 24 16.52 19.57 -21.39
C HIS A 24 16.06 18.28 -22.10
N GLY A 25 14.77 17.95 -22.04
CA GLY A 25 14.23 16.69 -22.58
C GLY A 25 14.52 15.49 -21.68
N ILE A 26 14.19 14.29 -22.15
CA ILE A 26 14.53 13.01 -21.49
C ILE A 26 15.10 12.08 -22.56
N GLU A 27 16.26 11.48 -22.31
CA GLU A 27 17.02 10.71 -23.32
C GLU A 27 16.38 9.35 -23.67
N ASP A 28 15.72 8.69 -22.71
CA ASP A 28 15.35 7.27 -22.88
C ASP A 28 14.04 7.01 -23.67
N ASP A 29 13.06 7.93 -23.64
CA ASP A 29 11.76 7.77 -24.33
C ASP A 29 11.06 9.12 -24.57
N PRO A 30 11.26 9.74 -25.74
CA PRO A 30 10.68 11.05 -26.07
C PRO A 30 9.13 11.07 -26.06
N HIS A 31 8.49 9.97 -26.45
CA HIS A 31 7.02 9.90 -26.54
C HIS A 31 6.37 9.83 -25.15
N LYS A 32 6.97 9.06 -24.24
CA LYS A 32 6.55 8.99 -22.84
C LYS A 32 6.88 10.28 -22.09
N ALA A 33 8.04 10.89 -22.34
CA ALA A 33 8.43 12.18 -21.79
C ALA A 33 7.39 13.26 -22.14
N TYR A 34 7.03 13.35 -23.43
CA TYR A 34 5.99 14.25 -23.91
C TYR A 34 4.63 13.99 -23.24
N ARG A 35 4.24 12.72 -23.01
CA ARG A 35 2.99 12.40 -22.30
C ARG A 35 3.01 12.90 -20.85
N THR A 36 4.11 12.67 -20.15
CA THR A 36 4.29 13.12 -18.77
C THR A 36 4.28 14.65 -18.67
N LEU A 37 4.94 15.34 -19.62
CA LEU A 37 4.93 16.81 -19.70
C LEU A 37 3.51 17.36 -19.88
N VAL A 38 2.75 16.84 -20.85
CA VAL A 38 1.36 17.28 -21.08
C VAL A 38 0.49 17.02 -19.85
N THR A 39 0.67 15.88 -19.17
CA THR A 39 -0.08 15.59 -17.93
C THR A 39 0.24 16.60 -16.83
N SER A 40 1.51 16.95 -16.65
CA SER A 40 1.92 17.97 -15.68
C SER A 40 1.37 19.36 -16.05
N MET A 41 1.44 19.76 -17.33
CA MET A 41 0.88 21.04 -17.78
C MET A 41 -0.63 21.13 -17.51
N VAL A 42 -1.39 20.06 -17.78
CA VAL A 42 -2.83 20.01 -17.45
C VAL A 42 -3.06 20.15 -15.94
N GLN A 43 -2.27 19.46 -15.12
CA GLN A 43 -2.36 19.53 -13.66
C GLN A 43 -2.09 20.95 -13.13
N HIS A 44 -1.23 21.71 -13.79
CA HIS A 44 -0.89 23.10 -13.44
C HIS A 44 -1.78 24.15 -14.16
N HIS A 45 -2.90 23.71 -14.72
CA HIS A 45 -3.91 24.56 -15.37
C HIS A 45 -3.40 25.33 -16.61
N TRP A 46 -2.43 24.78 -17.32
CA TRP A 46 -2.01 25.37 -18.60
C TRP A 46 -3.14 25.23 -19.64
N THR A 47 -3.28 26.23 -20.51
CA THR A 47 -4.21 26.16 -21.65
C THR A 47 -3.58 25.42 -22.83
N GLU A 48 -4.39 24.93 -23.77
CA GLU A 48 -3.88 24.29 -25.00
C GLU A 48 -2.90 25.21 -25.74
N GLN A 49 -3.20 26.51 -25.81
CA GLN A 49 -2.35 27.50 -26.44
C GLN A 49 -1.00 27.62 -25.73
N GLN A 50 -0.99 27.75 -24.40
CA GLN A 50 0.24 27.87 -23.61
C GLN A 50 1.11 26.61 -23.73
N MET A 51 0.49 25.42 -23.73
CA MET A 51 1.21 24.17 -23.95
C MET A 51 1.84 24.14 -25.34
N ARG A 52 1.08 24.53 -26.37
CA ARG A 52 1.58 24.57 -27.75
C ARG A 52 2.74 25.54 -27.90
N GLU A 53 2.63 26.75 -27.36
CA GLU A 53 3.70 27.75 -27.39
C GLU A 53 4.98 27.20 -26.75
N ALA A 54 4.89 26.62 -25.56
CA ALA A 54 6.04 26.06 -24.87
C ALA A 54 6.65 24.83 -25.59
N LEU A 55 5.83 24.01 -26.26
CA LEU A 55 6.31 22.84 -27.00
C LEU A 55 6.91 23.22 -28.37
N LEU A 56 6.51 24.35 -28.95
CA LEU A 56 7.10 24.88 -30.19
C LEU A 56 8.42 25.61 -29.96
N ASP A 57 8.66 26.09 -28.74
CA ASP A 57 9.91 26.76 -28.37
C ASP A 57 11.14 25.86 -28.67
N PRO A 58 12.06 26.29 -29.55
CA PRO A 58 13.27 25.55 -29.87
C PRO A 58 14.20 25.30 -28.67
N GLU A 59 14.18 26.18 -27.67
CA GLU A 59 14.98 26.04 -26.44
C GLU A 59 14.44 24.94 -25.52
N HIS A 60 13.15 24.59 -25.66
CA HIS A 60 12.53 23.49 -24.95
C HIS A 60 12.70 22.17 -25.69
N ARG A 61 13.72 21.39 -25.31
CA ARG A 61 13.97 20.04 -25.86
C ARG A 61 12.84 19.06 -25.57
N GLY A 62 12.07 19.27 -24.51
CA GLY A 62 10.88 18.48 -24.18
C GLY A 62 9.74 18.60 -25.22
N GLY A 63 9.75 19.64 -26.04
CA GLY A 63 8.83 19.85 -27.16
C GLY A 63 9.18 19.10 -28.45
N TRP A 64 10.32 18.39 -28.47
CA TRP A 64 10.84 17.74 -29.68
C TRP A 64 9.84 16.83 -30.38
N TRP A 65 9.08 16.00 -29.63
CA TRP A 65 8.09 15.10 -30.24
C TRP A 65 6.97 15.86 -30.95
N TYR A 66 6.48 16.93 -30.33
CA TYR A 66 5.42 17.77 -30.91
C TYR A 66 5.92 18.44 -32.20
N ARG A 67 7.14 19.00 -32.19
CA ARG A 67 7.76 19.59 -33.40
C ARG A 67 7.97 18.56 -34.51
N ARG A 68 8.51 17.39 -34.18
CA ARG A 68 8.70 16.30 -35.14
C ARG A 68 7.38 15.83 -35.76
N LEU A 69 6.31 15.77 -34.97
CA LEU A 69 4.98 15.42 -35.48
C LEU A 69 4.42 16.52 -36.40
N ALA A 70 4.64 17.79 -36.06
CA ALA A 70 4.25 18.92 -36.90
C ALA A 70 5.03 18.96 -38.22
N GLU A 71 6.32 18.66 -38.21
CA GLU A 71 7.16 18.55 -39.41
C GLU A 71 6.73 17.39 -40.31
N ARG A 72 6.47 16.21 -39.73
CA ARG A 72 6.15 15.00 -40.50
C ARG A 72 4.73 14.98 -41.05
N ASN A 73 3.76 15.45 -40.25
CA ASN A 73 2.33 15.26 -40.51
C ASN A 73 1.55 16.58 -40.61
N GLY A 74 2.22 17.73 -40.48
CA GLY A 74 1.61 19.06 -40.47
C GLY A 74 1.14 19.53 -39.09
N GLY A 75 1.09 20.85 -38.92
CA GLY A 75 0.67 21.51 -37.68
C GLY A 75 -0.73 21.11 -37.15
N PRO A 76 -1.75 20.91 -38.02
CA PRO A 76 -3.06 20.43 -37.57
C PRO A 76 -3.01 19.05 -36.92
N ALA A 77 -2.20 18.13 -37.45
CA ALA A 77 -2.07 16.77 -36.90
C ALA A 77 -1.40 16.77 -35.52
N ALA A 78 -0.35 17.59 -35.34
CA ALA A 78 0.30 17.75 -34.03
C ALA A 78 -0.65 18.36 -32.98
N THR A 79 -1.45 19.35 -33.39
CA THR A 79 -2.48 19.95 -32.52
C THR A 79 -3.55 18.93 -32.14
N GLY A 80 -3.99 18.08 -33.07
CA GLY A 80 -4.93 16.99 -32.80
C GLY A 80 -4.40 15.99 -31.77
N ASP A 81 -3.14 15.55 -31.90
CA ASP A 81 -2.48 14.68 -30.93
C ASP A 81 -2.37 15.34 -29.54
N LEU A 82 -2.00 16.62 -29.47
CA LEU A 82 -1.96 17.37 -28.21
C LEU A 82 -3.33 17.40 -27.53
N ARG A 83 -4.42 17.68 -28.26
CA ARG A 83 -5.79 17.66 -27.71
C ARG A 83 -6.17 16.30 -27.16
N TYR A 84 -5.92 15.24 -27.92
CA TYR A 84 -6.17 13.86 -27.49
C TYR A 84 -5.43 13.55 -26.17
N ARG A 85 -4.19 14.02 -26.04
CA ARG A 85 -3.38 13.84 -24.83
C ARG A 85 -3.84 14.70 -23.66
N ILE A 86 -4.30 15.93 -23.91
CA ILE A 86 -4.92 16.77 -22.87
C ILE A 86 -6.16 16.08 -22.32
N GLU A 87 -7.03 15.54 -23.17
CA GLU A 87 -8.23 14.82 -22.73
C GLU A 87 -7.87 13.56 -21.94
N SER A 88 -6.91 12.77 -22.44
CA SER A 88 -6.41 11.58 -21.76
C SER A 88 -5.79 11.92 -20.40
N ALA A 89 -5.03 13.01 -20.31
CA ALA A 89 -4.46 13.51 -19.07
C ALA A 89 -5.53 13.97 -18.07
N ARG A 90 -6.57 14.67 -18.53
CA ARG A 90 -7.72 15.06 -17.69
C ARG A 90 -8.41 13.84 -17.10
N LYS A 91 -8.68 12.81 -17.91
CA LYS A 91 -9.24 11.52 -17.44
C LYS A 91 -8.33 10.86 -16.41
N PHE A 92 -7.01 10.86 -16.66
CA PHE A 92 -6.03 10.29 -15.74
C PHE A 92 -5.97 11.03 -14.40
N ILE A 93 -5.96 12.36 -14.41
CA ILE A 93 -5.94 13.22 -13.21
C ILE A 93 -7.25 13.08 -12.43
N ALA A 94 -8.40 13.05 -13.10
CA ALA A 94 -9.68 12.80 -12.45
C ALA A 94 -9.71 11.43 -11.74
N ALA A 95 -9.12 10.40 -12.35
CA ALA A 95 -8.98 9.08 -11.73
C ALA A 95 -7.87 9.02 -10.65
N ASN A 96 -6.89 9.93 -10.71
CA ASN A 96 -5.73 9.98 -9.83
C ASN A 96 -5.46 11.43 -9.39
N PRO A 97 -6.29 12.00 -8.51
CA PRO A 97 -6.11 13.37 -8.05
C PRO A 97 -4.69 13.55 -7.47
N PRO A 98 -3.98 14.63 -7.84
CA PRO A 98 -2.67 14.90 -7.29
C PRO A 98 -2.77 15.15 -5.79
N VAL A 99 -1.79 14.64 -5.06
CA VAL A 99 -1.67 14.87 -3.63
C VAL A 99 -1.10 16.27 -3.43
N VAL A 100 -1.98 17.24 -3.18
CA VAL A 100 -1.61 18.66 -3.02
C VAL A 100 -1.20 18.94 -1.57
N ASP A 101 -1.80 18.24 -0.61
CA ASP A 101 -1.56 18.40 0.82
C ASP A 101 -1.61 17.04 1.56
N ARG A 102 -1.31 17.08 2.86
CA ARG A 102 -1.32 15.92 3.75
C ARG A 102 -2.72 15.27 3.87
N GLN A 103 -3.78 16.06 3.75
CA GLN A 103 -5.15 15.58 3.84
C GLN A 103 -5.49 14.74 2.61
N SER A 104 -5.24 15.27 1.41
CA SER A 104 -5.36 14.61 0.11
C SER A 104 -4.51 13.32 0.05
N ALA A 105 -3.32 13.34 0.67
CA ALA A 105 -2.45 12.17 0.78
C ALA A 105 -3.10 11.07 1.62
N SER A 106 -3.69 11.45 2.74
CA SER A 106 -4.37 10.55 3.68
C SER A 106 -5.66 9.98 3.07
N GLU A 107 -6.43 10.82 2.38
CA GLU A 107 -7.62 10.40 1.61
C GLU A 107 -7.25 9.40 0.51
N LYS A 108 -6.12 9.59 -0.18
CA LYS A 108 -5.66 8.63 -1.18
C LYS A 108 -5.36 7.27 -0.56
N VAL A 109 -4.72 7.24 0.61
CA VAL A 109 -4.47 5.99 1.35
C VAL A 109 -5.79 5.35 1.79
N ALA A 110 -6.75 6.14 2.30
CA ALA A 110 -8.07 5.66 2.65
C ALA A 110 -8.82 5.07 1.43
N GLN A 111 -8.74 5.72 0.26
CA GLN A 111 -9.34 5.22 -0.97
C GLN A 111 -8.74 3.87 -1.41
N ILE A 112 -7.41 3.73 -1.33
CA ILE A 112 -6.72 2.47 -1.65
C ILE A 112 -7.14 1.38 -0.67
N HIS A 113 -7.20 1.72 0.62
CA HIS A 113 -7.59 0.81 1.67
C HIS A 113 -9.05 0.34 1.54
N ALA A 114 -9.99 1.25 1.30
CA ALA A 114 -11.39 0.91 1.03
C ALA A 114 -11.55 0.05 -0.25
N SER A 115 -10.78 0.34 -1.30
CA SER A 115 -10.78 -0.49 -2.53
C SER A 115 -10.26 -1.90 -2.24
N ALA A 116 -9.25 -2.03 -1.38
CA ALA A 116 -8.74 -3.32 -0.95
C ALA A 116 -9.72 -4.08 -0.05
N GLU A 117 -10.55 -3.39 0.73
CA GLU A 117 -11.59 -3.98 1.58
C GLU A 117 -12.75 -4.56 0.80
N ALA A 118 -13.20 -3.85 -0.23
CA ALA A 118 -14.32 -4.29 -1.06
C ALA A 118 -14.00 -5.49 -1.98
N ARG A 119 -12.72 -5.86 -2.09
CA ARG A 119 -12.26 -6.94 -2.96
C ARG A 119 -12.23 -8.27 -2.20
N PRO A 120 -12.81 -9.36 -2.75
CA PRO A 120 -12.62 -10.69 -2.18
C PRO A 120 -11.19 -11.19 -2.44
N TRP A 121 -10.44 -11.40 -1.36
CA TRP A 121 -9.06 -11.93 -1.40
C TRP A 121 -9.05 -13.45 -1.42
N LYS A 122 -9.36 -14.02 -2.60
CA LYS A 122 -9.50 -15.47 -2.80
C LYS A 122 -8.17 -16.22 -2.67
N GLY A 123 -8.27 -17.50 -2.34
CA GLY A 123 -7.15 -18.45 -2.34
C GLY A 123 -6.33 -18.49 -1.04
N ARG A 124 -5.39 -19.42 -0.99
CA ARG A 124 -4.62 -19.75 0.24
C ARG A 124 -3.79 -18.58 0.78
N THR A 125 -3.31 -17.70 -0.10
CA THR A 125 -2.46 -16.56 0.27
C THR A 125 -3.24 -15.26 0.44
N GLY A 126 -4.51 -15.20 -0.01
CA GLY A 126 -5.30 -13.96 -0.06
C GLY A 126 -5.42 -13.26 1.29
N THR A 127 -5.65 -14.01 2.37
CA THR A 127 -5.65 -13.44 3.74
C THR A 127 -4.31 -12.81 4.10
N THR A 128 -3.18 -13.44 3.75
CA THR A 128 -1.85 -12.90 4.05
C THR A 128 -1.59 -11.63 3.25
N ASP A 129 -1.95 -11.63 1.97
CA ASP A 129 -1.75 -10.47 1.09
C ASP A 129 -2.60 -9.28 1.57
N ARG A 130 -3.86 -9.53 1.98
CA ARG A 130 -4.73 -8.52 2.60
C ARG A 130 -4.13 -7.93 3.88
N LEU A 131 -3.59 -8.78 4.77
CA LEU A 131 -2.97 -8.32 6.02
C LEU A 131 -1.74 -7.45 5.79
N VAL A 132 -0.92 -7.80 4.80
CA VAL A 132 0.27 -7.01 4.43
C VAL A 132 -0.13 -5.68 3.83
N LEU A 133 -1.14 -5.65 2.95
CA LEU A 133 -1.64 -4.40 2.38
C LEU A 133 -2.26 -3.51 3.47
N ASP A 134 -3.02 -4.08 4.41
CA ASP A 134 -3.56 -3.36 5.56
C ASP A 134 -2.47 -2.70 6.40
N ALA A 135 -1.42 -3.45 6.72
CA ALA A 135 -0.27 -2.94 7.46
C ALA A 135 0.43 -1.79 6.71
N LEU A 136 0.59 -1.92 5.39
CA LEU A 136 1.19 -0.87 4.57
C LEU A 136 0.31 0.39 4.52
N CYS A 137 -1.02 0.26 4.46
CA CYS A 137 -1.94 1.41 4.55
C CYS A 137 -1.81 2.11 5.91
N ARG A 138 -1.72 1.38 7.03
CA ARG A 138 -1.47 1.98 8.35
C ARG A 138 -0.12 2.70 8.43
N LEU A 139 0.94 2.11 7.89
CA LEU A 139 2.26 2.74 7.84
C LEU A 139 2.27 3.99 6.94
N ALA A 140 1.54 3.96 5.83
CA ALA A 140 1.37 5.09 4.93
C ALA A 140 0.61 6.25 5.59
N GLN A 141 -0.47 5.94 6.33
CA GLN A 141 -1.19 6.93 7.14
C GLN A 141 -0.26 7.57 8.18
N LYS A 142 0.54 6.77 8.91
CA LYS A 142 1.55 7.27 9.86
C LYS A 142 2.61 8.15 9.17
N ALA A 143 3.01 7.80 7.95
CA ALA A 143 3.96 8.56 7.14
C ALA A 143 3.35 9.82 6.47
N GLY A 144 2.02 9.99 6.53
CA GLY A 144 1.31 11.13 5.95
C GLY A 144 1.07 11.03 4.45
N GLY A 145 1.13 9.84 3.85
CA GLY A 145 0.81 9.67 2.42
C GLY A 145 1.11 8.29 1.84
N PRO A 146 0.75 8.06 0.56
CA PRO A 146 0.86 6.75 -0.09
C PRO A 146 2.29 6.31 -0.40
N VAL A 147 3.27 7.20 -0.23
CA VAL A 147 4.70 6.90 -0.36
C VAL A 147 5.29 6.73 1.03
N LEU A 148 5.87 5.57 1.31
CA LEU A 148 6.44 5.26 2.62
C LEU A 148 7.78 4.53 2.51
N ARG A 149 8.55 4.58 3.59
CA ARG A 149 9.73 3.74 3.80
C ARG A 149 9.41 2.73 4.89
N ALA A 150 9.51 1.45 4.57
CA ALA A 150 9.26 0.38 5.53
C ALA A 150 10.14 -0.83 5.26
N SER A 151 10.77 -1.36 6.31
CA SER A 151 11.49 -2.63 6.21
C SER A 151 10.52 -3.82 6.19
N LEU A 152 10.94 -4.95 5.63
CA LEU A 152 10.14 -6.19 5.67
C LEU A 152 9.82 -6.63 7.11
N ARG A 153 10.70 -6.35 8.07
CA ARG A 153 10.49 -6.63 9.50
C ARG A 153 9.37 -5.76 10.08
N GLN A 154 9.41 -4.46 9.81
CA GLN A 154 8.37 -3.53 10.22
C GLN A 154 7.01 -3.90 9.62
N ILE A 155 6.96 -4.25 8.33
CA ILE A 155 5.74 -4.75 7.67
C ILE A 155 5.25 -6.03 8.36
N THR A 156 6.16 -6.95 8.72
CA THR A 156 5.82 -8.20 9.39
C THR A 156 5.19 -7.97 10.76
N GLU A 157 5.77 -7.08 11.56
CA GLU A 157 5.29 -6.72 12.89
C GLU A 157 3.89 -6.10 12.80
N GLU A 158 3.74 -5.10 11.94
CA GLU A 158 2.51 -4.35 11.73
C GLU A 158 1.40 -5.22 11.09
N ALA A 159 1.75 -6.23 10.30
CA ALA A 159 0.80 -7.18 9.71
C ALA A 159 0.44 -8.36 10.63
N GLY A 160 1.05 -8.46 11.82
CA GLY A 160 0.78 -9.58 12.72
C GLY A 160 1.47 -10.89 12.30
N LEU A 161 2.40 -10.85 11.34
CA LEU A 161 3.01 -12.05 10.76
C LEU A 161 4.16 -12.59 11.62
N GLY A 162 4.43 -13.88 11.47
CA GLY A 162 5.53 -14.56 12.19
C GLY A 162 6.85 -14.61 11.44
N SER A 163 6.91 -14.14 10.19
CA SER A 163 8.10 -14.25 9.34
C SER A 163 8.18 -13.13 8.29
N ALA A 164 9.35 -12.50 8.20
CA ALA A 164 9.70 -11.52 7.17
C ALA A 164 9.69 -12.12 5.76
N ASP A 165 9.97 -13.41 5.62
CA ASP A 165 9.91 -14.11 4.34
C ASP A 165 8.46 -14.25 3.83
N THR A 166 7.49 -14.39 4.75
CA THR A 166 6.06 -14.36 4.39
C THR A 166 5.66 -12.97 3.89
N ALA A 167 6.08 -11.91 4.58
CA ALA A 167 5.84 -10.53 4.14
C ALA A 167 6.53 -10.23 2.79
N HIS A 168 7.73 -10.76 2.57
CA HIS A 168 8.44 -10.63 1.29
C HIS A 168 7.69 -11.30 0.13
N ARG A 169 7.21 -12.54 0.31
CA ARG A 169 6.40 -13.20 -0.74
C ARG A 169 5.09 -12.46 -1.00
N ALA A 170 4.44 -11.95 0.04
CA ALA A 170 3.20 -11.20 -0.10
C ALA A 170 3.40 -9.86 -0.82
N THR A 171 4.45 -9.11 -0.47
CA THR A 171 4.79 -7.85 -1.16
C THR A 171 5.09 -8.07 -2.65
N ARG A 172 5.76 -9.17 -3.02
CA ARG A 172 5.93 -9.55 -4.44
C ARG A 172 4.59 -9.75 -5.16
N ARG A 173 3.69 -10.56 -4.60
CA ARG A 173 2.35 -10.76 -5.18
C ARG A 173 1.53 -9.47 -5.26
N LEU A 174 1.66 -8.59 -4.28
CA LEU A 174 1.00 -7.27 -4.28
C LEU A 174 1.58 -6.32 -5.33
N ILE A 175 2.87 -6.43 -5.65
CA ILE A 175 3.47 -5.74 -6.79
C ILE A 175 2.88 -6.29 -8.10
N ASP A 176 2.89 -7.61 -8.26
CA ASP A 176 2.37 -8.28 -9.46
C ASP A 176 0.87 -7.95 -9.68
N ALA A 177 0.10 -7.84 -8.60
CA ALA A 177 -1.30 -7.46 -8.61
C ALA A 177 -1.56 -5.94 -8.71
N GLY A 178 -0.52 -5.10 -8.80
CA GLY A 178 -0.63 -3.66 -9.02
C GLY A 178 -0.99 -2.82 -7.78
N TRP A 179 -1.02 -3.41 -6.58
CA TRP A 179 -1.29 -2.69 -5.32
C TRP A 179 -0.07 -1.96 -4.77
N LEU A 180 1.13 -2.40 -5.15
CA LEU A 180 2.39 -1.83 -4.69
C LEU A 180 3.33 -1.54 -5.86
N LYS A 181 4.11 -0.47 -5.72
CA LYS A 181 5.33 -0.26 -6.50
C LYS A 181 6.51 -0.08 -5.55
N LYS A 182 7.59 -0.80 -5.80
CA LYS A 182 8.88 -0.56 -5.15
C LYS A 182 9.53 0.68 -5.79
N THR A 183 9.90 1.68 -4.99
CA THR A 183 10.50 2.92 -5.50
C THR A 183 12.02 2.94 -5.41
N HIS A 184 12.58 2.40 -4.33
CA HIS A 184 14.02 2.21 -4.18
C HIS A 184 14.30 1.03 -3.24
N ASP A 185 15.48 0.43 -3.42
CA ASP A 185 15.98 -0.61 -2.53
C ASP A 185 16.30 -0.06 -1.14
N SER A 186 16.24 -0.91 -0.13
CA SER A 186 16.73 -0.57 1.20
C SER A 186 18.23 -0.28 1.14
N THR A 187 18.66 0.78 1.80
CA THR A 187 20.07 1.00 2.12
C THR A 187 20.35 0.50 3.53
N ASP A 188 21.62 0.52 3.94
CA ASP A 188 22.02 0.06 5.27
C ASP A 188 21.32 0.80 6.43
N THR A 189 20.87 2.04 6.18
CA THR A 189 20.23 2.89 7.19
C THR A 189 18.77 3.22 6.88
N THR A 190 18.28 2.90 5.68
CA THR A 190 16.90 3.24 5.28
C THR A 190 16.12 2.03 4.79
N GLY A 191 14.90 1.89 5.30
CA GLY A 191 13.95 0.89 4.80
C GLY A 191 13.64 1.06 3.30
N THR A 192 13.16 -0.01 2.68
CA THR A 192 12.73 -0.03 1.28
C THR A 192 11.64 1.01 1.03
N GLY A 193 11.73 1.71 -0.11
CA GLY A 193 10.70 2.64 -0.55
C GLY A 193 9.53 1.91 -1.22
N TRP A 194 8.32 2.23 -0.78
CA TRP A 194 7.06 1.69 -1.30
C TRP A 194 6.12 2.82 -1.71
N THR A 195 5.36 2.59 -2.77
CA THR A 195 4.22 3.42 -3.16
C THR A 195 2.99 2.54 -3.24
N LEU A 196 1.97 2.88 -2.44
CA LEU A 196 0.64 2.29 -2.51
C LEU A 196 -0.07 2.74 -3.78
N ARG A 197 -0.78 1.80 -4.42
CA ARG A 197 -1.52 2.03 -5.65
C ARG A 197 -2.87 1.34 -5.59
N LYS A 198 -3.81 1.88 -6.36
CA LYS A 198 -5.03 1.17 -6.75
C LYS A 198 -4.81 0.58 -8.14
N PRO A 199 -5.03 -0.73 -8.36
CA PRO A 199 -4.95 -1.32 -9.70
C PRO A 199 -5.91 -0.64 -10.67
N THR A 200 -5.48 -0.42 -11.92
CA THR A 200 -6.26 0.31 -12.94
C THR A 200 -7.38 -0.55 -13.54
N GLU A 201 -7.25 -1.88 -13.51
CA GLU A 201 -8.18 -2.85 -14.11
C GLU A 201 -9.18 -3.45 -13.10
N ASP A 202 -9.45 -2.78 -11.98
CA ASP A 202 -10.30 -3.34 -10.93
C ASP A 202 -11.80 -3.30 -11.34
N THR A 203 -12.20 -4.25 -12.20
CA THR A 203 -13.59 -4.58 -12.59
C THR A 203 -14.24 -5.58 -11.63
N GLY A 204 -13.58 -5.92 -10.52
CA GLY A 204 -14.14 -6.81 -9.51
C GLY A 204 -15.46 -6.27 -8.95
N THR A 205 -16.46 -7.14 -8.84
CA THR A 205 -17.72 -6.84 -8.15
C THR A 205 -17.40 -6.35 -6.73
N VAL A 206 -17.59 -5.05 -6.51
CA VAL A 206 -17.43 -4.39 -5.22
C VAL A 206 -18.59 -4.86 -4.34
N VAL A 207 -18.33 -5.73 -3.39
CA VAL A 207 -19.32 -6.07 -2.36
C VAL A 207 -19.35 -4.90 -1.38
N ARG A 208 -20.30 -3.98 -1.55
CA ARG A 208 -20.49 -2.85 -0.64
C ARG A 208 -21.27 -3.33 0.59
N LEU A 209 -20.54 -3.75 1.62
CA LEU A 209 -21.07 -4.01 2.97
C LEU A 209 -20.62 -2.98 4.00
N PHE A 210 -19.92 -1.93 3.56
CA PHE A 210 -19.35 -0.92 4.44
C PHE A 210 -20.25 0.31 4.46
N SER A 211 -20.83 0.61 5.62
CA SER A 211 -21.29 1.98 5.88
C SER A 211 -20.07 2.82 6.24
N GLY A 212 -20.08 4.12 5.95
CA GLY A 212 -18.94 5.03 6.16
C GLY A 212 -18.59 5.29 7.62
N ALA A 213 -18.83 4.33 8.51
CA ALA A 213 -18.58 4.43 9.94
C ALA A 213 -17.09 4.54 10.26
N GLU A 214 -16.83 5.33 11.30
CA GLU A 214 -15.52 5.61 11.88
C GLU A 214 -14.75 4.29 12.11
N THR A 215 -13.51 4.22 11.60
CA THR A 215 -12.73 2.98 11.61
C THR A 215 -12.53 2.48 13.03
N VAL A 216 -13.18 1.37 13.40
CA VAL A 216 -12.93 0.71 14.69
C VAL A 216 -11.44 0.31 14.75
N PRO A 217 -10.68 0.73 15.77
CA PRO A 217 -9.22 0.71 15.75
C PRO A 217 -8.64 -0.67 16.09
N ILE A 218 -9.12 -1.74 15.46
CA ILE A 218 -8.51 -3.06 15.63
C ILE A 218 -7.37 -3.29 14.63
N SER A 219 -6.21 -3.64 15.16
CA SER A 219 -5.03 -3.97 14.37
C SER A 219 -4.86 -5.48 14.23
N SER A 220 -4.55 -5.94 13.02
CA SER A 220 -4.14 -7.34 12.80
C SER A 220 -2.86 -7.74 13.54
N ALA A 221 -2.06 -6.77 14.01
CA ALA A 221 -0.90 -7.00 14.84
C ALA A 221 -1.22 -7.43 16.28
N HIS A 222 -2.47 -7.23 16.73
CA HIS A 222 -2.90 -7.57 18.07
C HIS A 222 -2.68 -9.05 18.37
N ASP A 223 -2.27 -9.36 19.60
CA ASP A 223 -1.89 -10.72 19.98
C ASP A 223 -3.05 -11.73 19.90
N ALA A 224 -4.29 -11.25 20.02
CA ALA A 224 -5.50 -12.02 19.77
C ALA A 224 -5.62 -12.56 18.34
N PHE A 225 -4.99 -11.92 17.35
CA PHE A 225 -5.04 -12.32 15.94
C PHE A 225 -3.77 -13.01 15.46
N ARG A 226 -2.81 -13.27 16.36
CA ARG A 226 -1.59 -14.01 16.03
C ARG A 226 -1.90 -15.49 15.76
N ARG A 227 -0.96 -16.17 15.10
CA ARG A 227 -1.01 -17.63 14.92
C ARG A 227 -1.10 -18.32 16.29
N GLY A 228 -2.12 -19.17 16.46
CA GLY A 228 -2.42 -19.86 17.73
C GLY A 228 -3.57 -19.24 18.54
N ALA A 229 -4.06 -18.06 18.15
CA ALA A 229 -5.31 -17.47 18.62
C ALA A 229 -6.32 -17.41 17.46
N LEU A 230 -6.97 -16.27 17.21
CA LEU A 230 -7.99 -16.12 16.16
C LEU A 230 -7.42 -16.08 14.73
N GLY A 231 -6.13 -15.72 14.60
CA GLY A 231 -5.46 -15.65 13.31
C GLY A 231 -5.96 -14.50 12.40
N GLY A 232 -5.37 -14.43 11.21
CA GLY A 232 -5.71 -13.41 10.21
C GLY A 232 -7.15 -13.47 9.70
N THR A 233 -7.72 -14.67 9.58
CA THR A 233 -9.13 -14.81 9.18
C THR A 233 -10.05 -14.33 10.29
N GLY A 234 -9.75 -14.63 11.56
CA GLY A 234 -10.52 -14.10 12.68
C GLY A 234 -10.48 -12.58 12.75
N TYR A 235 -9.32 -11.97 12.53
CA TYR A 235 -9.22 -10.52 12.37
C TYR A 235 -10.18 -9.98 11.30
N ARG A 236 -10.18 -10.58 10.11
CA ARG A 236 -11.01 -10.11 8.98
C ARG A 236 -12.51 -10.28 9.23
N VAL A 237 -12.92 -11.38 9.87
CA VAL A 237 -14.33 -11.63 10.22
C VAL A 237 -14.81 -10.60 11.23
N LEU A 238 -14.09 -10.40 12.34
CA LEU A 238 -14.48 -9.45 13.36
C LEU A 238 -14.48 -8.02 12.82
N ARG A 239 -13.47 -7.66 12.03
CA ARG A 239 -13.40 -6.35 11.38
C ARG A 239 -14.60 -6.09 10.48
N LEU A 240 -14.98 -7.05 9.64
CA LEU A 240 -16.14 -6.89 8.76
C LEU A 240 -17.40 -6.63 9.59
N LEU A 241 -17.64 -7.42 10.63
CA LEU A 241 -18.79 -7.25 11.52
C LEU A 241 -18.80 -5.90 12.25
N LEU A 242 -17.64 -5.32 12.56
CA LEU A 242 -17.52 -4.01 13.20
C LEU A 242 -17.73 -2.84 12.22
N MET A 243 -17.64 -3.09 10.91
CA MET A 243 -17.79 -2.08 9.86
C MET A 243 -19.14 -2.15 9.14
N THR A 244 -20.01 -3.07 9.56
CA THR A 244 -21.35 -3.26 9.02
C THR A 244 -22.35 -3.00 10.15
N ASP A 245 -23.34 -2.16 9.88
CA ASP A 245 -24.38 -1.84 10.88
C ASP A 245 -25.35 -3.02 11.11
N ASP A 246 -25.58 -3.81 10.06
CA ASP A 246 -26.49 -4.94 10.08
C ASP A 246 -25.80 -6.27 10.48
N PRO A 247 -26.47 -7.11 11.28
CA PRO A 247 -26.03 -8.48 11.50
C PRO A 247 -25.85 -9.25 10.18
N ALA A 248 -24.80 -10.07 10.10
CA ALA A 248 -24.45 -10.78 8.88
C ALA A 248 -24.43 -12.30 9.06
N SER A 249 -24.92 -13.04 8.06
CA SER A 249 -24.81 -14.49 8.04
C SER A 249 -23.39 -14.95 7.71
N ALA A 250 -23.01 -16.16 8.15
CA ALA A 250 -21.70 -16.74 7.82
C ALA A 250 -21.43 -16.83 6.31
N ARG A 251 -22.48 -17.04 5.51
CA ARG A 251 -22.40 -17.09 4.04
C ARG A 251 -22.05 -15.72 3.45
N VAL A 252 -22.72 -14.66 3.89
CA VAL A 252 -22.47 -13.29 3.44
C VAL A 252 -21.04 -12.86 3.79
N ILE A 253 -20.61 -13.15 5.02
CA ILE A 253 -19.24 -12.88 5.48
C ILE A 253 -18.22 -13.66 4.63
N ALA A 254 -18.49 -14.93 4.33
CA ALA A 254 -17.59 -15.77 3.54
C ALA A 254 -17.41 -15.25 2.12
N GLU A 255 -18.50 -14.84 1.47
CA GLU A 255 -18.50 -14.25 0.13
C GLU A 255 -17.69 -12.95 0.10
N ALA A 256 -17.97 -12.03 1.03
CA ALA A 256 -17.25 -10.77 1.16
C ALA A 256 -15.74 -10.96 1.37
N LEU A 257 -15.36 -11.92 2.21
CA LEU A 257 -13.95 -12.14 2.53
C LEU A 257 -13.21 -13.01 1.50
N GLY A 258 -13.94 -13.67 0.58
CA GLY A 258 -13.36 -14.62 -0.38
C GLY A 258 -12.85 -15.90 0.28
N VAL A 259 -13.50 -16.35 1.36
CA VAL A 259 -13.16 -17.58 2.11
C VAL A 259 -14.34 -18.55 2.11
N THR A 260 -14.14 -19.78 2.59
CA THR A 260 -15.24 -20.76 2.66
C THR A 260 -16.17 -20.46 3.84
N ASP A 261 -17.46 -20.70 3.65
CA ASP A 261 -18.50 -20.61 4.68
C ASP A 261 -18.17 -21.47 5.93
N ARG A 262 -17.62 -22.67 5.73
CA ARG A 262 -17.10 -23.53 6.82
C ARG A 262 -16.03 -22.82 7.66
N THR A 263 -15.10 -22.11 7.01
CA THR A 263 -14.05 -21.36 7.71
C THR A 263 -14.63 -20.23 8.54
N VAL A 264 -15.63 -19.52 8.01
CA VAL A 264 -16.30 -18.44 8.74
C VAL A 264 -17.07 -18.98 9.93
N ARG A 265 -17.91 -20.01 9.77
CA ARG A 265 -18.63 -20.64 10.89
C ARG A 265 -17.71 -21.10 12.00
N THR A 266 -16.56 -21.70 11.64
CA THR A 266 -15.55 -22.12 12.61
C THR A 266 -15.05 -20.93 13.44
N ARG A 267 -14.75 -19.79 12.79
CA ARG A 267 -14.26 -18.59 13.48
C ARG A 267 -15.34 -17.90 14.30
N LEU A 268 -16.57 -17.84 13.82
CA LEU A 268 -17.69 -17.27 14.56
C LEU A 268 -17.99 -18.08 15.83
N GLY A 269 -17.98 -19.42 15.74
CA GLY A 269 -18.13 -20.27 16.93
C GLY A 269 -17.02 -20.06 17.96
N GLU A 270 -15.76 -19.95 17.52
CA GLU A 270 -14.64 -19.60 18.41
C GLU A 270 -14.80 -18.22 19.04
N MET A 271 -15.20 -17.21 18.27
CA MET A 271 -15.41 -15.84 18.75
C MET A 271 -16.58 -15.74 19.72
N HIS A 272 -17.63 -16.53 19.50
CA HIS A 272 -18.79 -16.59 20.37
C HIS A 272 -18.43 -17.14 21.74
N GLY A 273 -17.70 -18.27 21.78
CA GLY A 273 -17.19 -18.83 23.03
C GLY A 273 -16.19 -17.92 23.77
N LEU A 274 -15.61 -16.94 23.06
CA LEU A 274 -14.74 -15.92 23.61
C LEU A 274 -15.47 -14.60 23.92
N GLY A 275 -16.78 -14.52 23.69
CA GLY A 275 -17.60 -13.34 23.94
C GLY A 275 -17.21 -12.13 23.08
N LEU A 276 -16.78 -12.34 21.84
CA LEU A 276 -16.52 -11.25 20.88
C LEU A 276 -17.71 -10.98 19.97
N VAL A 277 -18.52 -12.01 19.69
CA VAL A 277 -19.70 -11.95 18.84
C VAL A 277 -20.84 -12.70 19.49
N GLU A 278 -22.06 -12.32 19.13
CA GLU A 278 -23.26 -13.07 19.47
C GLU A 278 -24.00 -13.52 18.22
N ARG A 279 -24.72 -14.64 18.36
CA ARG A 279 -25.57 -15.22 17.33
C ARG A 279 -27.00 -14.82 17.63
N LEU A 280 -27.69 -14.27 16.64
CA LEU A 280 -29.11 -13.93 16.73
C LEU A 280 -29.98 -15.14 16.35
N ASP A 281 -31.27 -15.05 16.66
CA ASP A 281 -32.24 -16.14 16.45
C ASP A 281 -32.40 -16.52 14.96
N ASP A 282 -32.25 -15.55 14.07
CA ASP A 282 -32.27 -15.73 12.62
C ASP A 282 -30.97 -16.37 12.06
N GLY A 283 -29.98 -16.65 12.93
CA GLY A 283 -28.71 -17.25 12.57
C GLY A 283 -27.66 -16.26 12.04
N THR A 284 -27.94 -14.96 12.06
CA THR A 284 -26.96 -13.90 11.79
C THR A 284 -26.08 -13.62 13.01
N TRP A 285 -25.01 -12.86 12.77
CA TRP A 285 -23.98 -12.58 13.77
C TRP A 285 -23.72 -11.08 13.84
N ARG A 286 -23.50 -10.57 15.06
CA ARG A 286 -23.05 -9.19 15.30
C ARG A 286 -21.97 -9.13 16.38
N PRO A 287 -21.16 -8.05 16.43
CA PRO A 287 -20.22 -7.84 17.53
C PRO A 287 -20.98 -7.71 18.86
N LEU A 288 -20.48 -8.37 19.91
CA LEU A 288 -21.04 -8.21 21.26
C LEU A 288 -20.60 -6.88 21.91
N VAL A 289 -19.44 -6.36 21.49
CA VAL A 289 -18.89 -5.10 21.97
C VAL A 289 -18.41 -4.28 20.78
N THR A 290 -18.90 -3.04 20.71
CA THR A 290 -18.61 -2.09 19.63
C THR A 290 -17.79 -0.90 20.10
N ASP A 291 -17.79 -0.59 21.41
CA ASP A 291 -16.95 0.47 21.96
C ASP A 291 -15.46 0.07 21.96
N ALA A 292 -14.59 1.02 21.64
CA ALA A 292 -13.17 0.75 21.41
C ALA A 292 -12.46 0.19 22.66
N GLU A 293 -12.81 0.70 23.85
CA GLU A 293 -12.16 0.33 25.11
C GLU A 293 -12.57 -1.08 25.57
N GLY A 294 -13.87 -1.38 25.53
CA GLY A 294 -14.43 -2.70 25.81
C GLY A 294 -13.89 -3.75 24.83
N LEU A 295 -13.79 -3.40 23.55
CA LEU A 295 -13.23 -4.29 22.54
C LEU A 295 -11.74 -4.57 22.80
N ALA A 296 -10.94 -3.55 23.13
CA ALA A 296 -9.53 -3.71 23.48
C ALA A 296 -9.36 -4.64 24.69
N ARG A 297 -10.11 -4.40 25.78
CA ARG A 297 -10.09 -5.27 26.97
C ARG A 297 -10.42 -6.73 26.65
N ARG A 298 -11.42 -6.98 25.81
CA ARG A 298 -11.79 -8.34 25.41
C ARG A 298 -10.72 -9.00 24.55
N LEU A 299 -10.13 -8.27 23.61
CA LEU A 299 -9.04 -8.80 22.78
C LEU A 299 -7.80 -9.15 23.65
N ASP A 300 -7.49 -8.36 24.68
CA ASP A 300 -6.44 -8.70 25.64
C ASP A 300 -6.76 -9.96 26.44
N ALA A 301 -8.00 -10.12 26.88
CA ALA A 301 -8.45 -11.34 27.55
C ALA A 301 -8.31 -12.56 26.63
N VAL A 302 -8.67 -12.43 25.34
CA VAL A 302 -8.47 -13.48 24.33
C VAL A 302 -6.99 -13.81 24.16
N ALA A 303 -6.12 -12.81 24.07
CA ALA A 303 -4.68 -13.01 23.93
C ALA A 303 -4.07 -13.74 25.14
N LYS A 304 -4.52 -13.40 26.36
CA LYS A 304 -4.12 -14.10 27.60
C LYS A 304 -4.61 -15.54 27.60
N PHE A 305 -5.90 -15.77 27.34
CA PHE A 305 -6.51 -17.11 27.28
C PHE A 305 -5.83 -18.02 26.26
N ARG A 306 -5.51 -17.50 25.07
CA ARG A 306 -4.83 -18.24 24.00
C ARG A 306 -3.31 -18.30 24.15
N ARG A 307 -2.75 -17.74 25.23
CA ARG A 307 -1.30 -17.68 25.51
C ARG A 307 -0.51 -17.06 24.34
N THR A 308 -1.09 -16.01 23.76
CA THR A 308 -0.47 -15.20 22.71
C THR A 308 -0.08 -13.81 23.17
N ALA A 309 -0.52 -13.37 24.36
CA ALA A 309 -0.11 -12.11 24.95
C ALA A 309 1.43 -11.96 25.02
N GLY A 310 1.93 -10.77 24.64
CA GLY A 310 3.33 -10.41 24.56
C GLY A 310 4.07 -10.99 23.34
N ARG A 311 3.41 -11.72 22.43
CA ARG A 311 4.10 -12.30 21.26
C ARG A 311 4.54 -11.24 20.27
N GLY A 312 3.74 -10.19 20.05
CA GLY A 312 4.10 -9.08 19.19
C GLY A 312 5.38 -8.39 19.65
N GLU A 313 5.48 -8.11 20.95
CA GLU A 313 6.66 -7.51 21.57
C GLU A 313 7.90 -8.40 21.44
N LYS A 314 7.78 -9.70 21.75
CA LYS A 314 8.85 -10.67 21.53
C LYS A 314 9.31 -10.79 20.07
N VAL A 315 8.44 -10.51 19.10
CA VAL A 315 8.85 -10.44 17.68
C VAL A 315 9.66 -9.17 17.44
N ARG A 316 9.21 -8.03 17.95
CA ARG A 316 9.89 -6.74 17.84
C ARG A 316 11.29 -6.79 18.47
N GLU A 317 11.41 -7.28 19.69
CA GLU A 317 12.71 -7.47 20.37
C GLU A 317 13.68 -8.34 19.57
N ARG A 318 13.19 -9.46 19.02
CA ARG A 318 14.01 -10.33 18.15
C ARG A 318 14.45 -9.61 16.89
N HIS A 319 13.60 -8.78 16.30
CA HIS A 319 13.93 -8.00 15.12
C HIS A 319 14.89 -6.85 15.43
N ASP A 320 14.80 -6.23 16.60
CA ASP A 320 15.71 -5.20 17.06
C ASP A 320 17.11 -5.77 17.35
N LYS A 321 17.20 -6.89 18.08
CA LYS A 321 18.46 -7.65 18.25
C LYS A 321 19.07 -8.05 16.90
N ALA A 322 18.24 -8.54 15.97
CA ALA A 322 18.69 -8.88 14.63
C ALA A 322 19.07 -7.67 13.77
N ARG A 323 18.66 -6.44 14.15
CA ARG A 323 19.08 -5.18 13.52
C ARG A 323 20.44 -4.75 14.08
N GLU A 324 20.61 -4.81 15.39
CA GLU A 324 21.89 -4.55 16.08
C GLU A 324 23.00 -5.47 15.56
N MET A 325 22.78 -6.78 15.57
CA MET A 325 23.74 -7.75 15.02
C MET A 325 24.07 -7.50 13.55
N TRP A 326 23.09 -7.03 12.77
CA TRP A 326 23.30 -6.74 11.35
C TRP A 326 24.10 -5.46 11.14
N LEU A 327 23.86 -4.42 11.94
CA LEU A 327 24.61 -3.16 11.91
C LEU A 327 26.06 -3.37 12.35
N ASP A 328 26.27 -4.20 13.37
CA ASP A 328 27.60 -4.61 13.83
C ASP A 328 28.37 -5.35 12.72
N TRP A 329 27.75 -6.41 12.15
CA TRP A 329 28.31 -7.14 11.01
C TRP A 329 28.58 -6.23 9.80
N ALA A 330 27.67 -5.32 9.46
CA ALA A 330 27.85 -4.40 8.34
C ALA A 330 28.99 -3.41 8.60
N SER A 331 29.17 -2.96 9.85
CA SER A 331 30.28 -2.09 10.26
C SER A 331 31.62 -2.82 10.18
N ASP A 332 31.68 -4.07 10.62
CA ASP A 332 32.87 -4.92 10.51
C ASP A 332 33.24 -5.22 9.05
N GLN A 333 32.24 -5.44 8.19
CA GLN A 333 32.46 -5.60 6.75
C GLN A 333 32.97 -4.30 6.11
N ARG A 334 32.49 -3.12 6.53
CA ARG A 334 33.03 -1.84 6.05
C ARG A 334 34.46 -1.61 6.53
N ARG A 335 34.76 -1.86 7.80
CA ARG A 335 36.12 -1.80 8.35
C ARG A 335 37.06 -2.76 7.62
N SER A 336 36.61 -3.98 7.36
CA SER A 336 37.35 -4.98 6.58
C SER A 336 37.55 -4.52 5.15
N ARG A 337 36.53 -4.00 4.45
CA ARG A 337 36.70 -3.48 3.07
C ARG A 337 37.64 -2.27 2.99
N LEU A 338 37.63 -1.40 3.98
CA LEU A 338 38.56 -0.27 4.07
C LEU A 338 39.97 -0.71 4.50
N GLY A 339 40.08 -1.79 5.28
CA GLY A 339 41.35 -2.41 5.70
C GLY A 339 41.96 -3.39 4.68
N VAL A 340 41.18 -3.91 3.72
CA VAL A 340 41.61 -4.89 2.69
C VAL A 340 42.38 -4.23 1.53
N ILE A 341 42.70 -2.93 1.61
CA ILE A 341 43.87 -2.38 0.92
C ILE A 341 45.18 -2.97 1.51
N ALA A 342 45.12 -3.61 2.69
CA ALA A 342 46.21 -4.40 3.29
C ALA A 342 45.75 -5.84 3.64
N GLY A 343 45.58 -6.70 2.62
CA GLY A 343 45.76 -8.16 2.73
C GLY A 343 44.74 -8.97 3.55
N GLY A 344 43.77 -9.60 2.87
CA GLY A 344 43.04 -10.76 3.39
C GLY A 344 41.62 -10.95 2.85
N ARG A 345 41.31 -12.11 2.27
CA ARG A 345 39.96 -12.44 1.77
C ARG A 345 38.94 -12.52 2.92
N PRO A 346 37.72 -11.96 2.79
CA PRO A 346 36.72 -12.02 3.85
C PRO A 346 36.07 -13.41 3.95
N GLN A 347 36.00 -13.93 5.17
CA GLN A 347 35.24 -15.14 5.52
C GLN A 347 33.72 -14.89 5.44
N GLY A 348 32.98 -15.97 5.19
CA GLY A 348 31.62 -16.00 4.68
C GLY A 348 30.54 -15.26 5.48
N ARG A 349 29.45 -14.96 4.75
CA ARG A 349 28.19 -14.38 5.25
C ARG A 349 27.67 -15.19 6.46
N PRO A 350 27.14 -14.55 7.52
CA PRO A 350 26.54 -15.28 8.63
C PRO A 350 25.38 -16.13 8.10
N VAL A 351 25.54 -17.45 8.23
CA VAL A 351 24.53 -18.44 7.87
C VAL A 351 23.29 -18.19 8.72
N LYS A 352 22.12 -18.13 8.08
CA LYS A 352 20.84 -18.11 8.79
C LYS A 352 20.80 -19.34 9.70
N SER A 353 20.91 -19.16 11.01
CA SER A 353 20.74 -20.24 11.98
C SER A 353 19.36 -20.86 11.75
N ASN A 354 19.33 -22.03 11.13
CA ASN A 354 18.11 -22.74 10.80
C ASN A 354 17.52 -23.26 12.12
N THR A 355 16.50 -22.57 12.64
CA THR A 355 15.82 -22.86 13.91
C THR A 355 15.19 -24.26 13.97
N GLN A 356 15.26 -25.04 12.88
CA GLN A 356 14.83 -26.44 12.86
C GLN A 356 15.81 -27.40 13.56
N GLU A 357 17.12 -27.11 13.59
CA GLU A 357 18.10 -28.02 14.20
C GLU A 357 18.07 -27.98 15.74
N GLN A 358 17.81 -26.81 16.33
CA GLN A 358 17.65 -26.67 17.79
C GLN A 358 16.36 -27.32 18.32
N ARG A 359 15.39 -27.66 17.46
CA ARG A 359 14.16 -28.36 17.87
C ARG A 359 14.27 -29.88 17.85
N ARG A 360 15.33 -30.45 17.27
CA ARG A 360 15.59 -31.90 17.29
C ARG A 360 16.45 -32.35 18.48
N ALA A 361 17.17 -31.44 19.12
CA ALA A 361 18.00 -31.76 20.31
C ALA A 361 17.25 -31.65 21.66
N ALA A 362 15.93 -31.37 21.64
CA ALA A 362 15.09 -31.22 22.84
C ALA A 362 13.84 -32.14 22.81
N ARG A 363 13.90 -33.21 22.03
CA ARG A 363 13.01 -34.38 22.11
C ARG A 363 13.89 -35.59 22.33
#